data_AF-A0A137PGT9-F1
#
_entry.id   AF-A0A137PGT9-F1
#
_cell.length_a   1.000
_cell.length_b   1.000
_cell.length_c   1.000
_cell.angle_alpha   90.00
_cell.angle_beta   90.00
_cell.angle_gamma   90.00
#
_symmetry.space_group_name_H-M   'P 1'
#
loop_
_entity.id
_entity.type
_entity.pdbx_description
1 polymer ?
#
loop_
_entity_poly.entity_id
_entity_poly.type
_entity_poly.pdbx_seq_one_letter_code
_entity_poly.pdbx_strand_id
1 'polypeptide(L)'
;MKIFGVNETLIEVGDLVYCKNFDITLKIIIEDGDKGFYEGEVTKDIFNTVQSNVVREHSSGKFLNSTIYSTSVLSFGSILVNGLELLDPVIRSNVTGTQKGLYYRFLKCLKFGYVARTSLTDSVLLNFSNK
;
A
#
# COMPACT_ATOMS: atom_id res chain seq x y z
N MET A 1 -11.59 21.13 -4.16
CA MET A 1 -13.04 20.84 -4.09
C MET A 1 -13.85 21.19 -5.35
N LYS A 2 -13.35 22.05 -6.26
CA LYS A 2 -14.11 22.53 -7.43
C LYS A 2 -14.60 21.48 -8.44
N ILE A 3 -14.02 20.27 -8.48
CA ILE A 3 -14.37 19.25 -9.49
C ILE A 3 -15.54 18.37 -9.03
N PHE A 4 -15.69 18.12 -7.73
CA PHE A 4 -16.71 17.22 -7.16
C PHE A 4 -17.77 17.95 -6.32
N GLY A 5 -17.68 19.28 -6.28
CA GLY A 5 -18.62 20.17 -5.61
C GLY A 5 -18.79 21.42 -6.47
N VAL A 6 -19.50 21.28 -7.60
CA VAL A 6 -19.80 22.43 -8.47
C VAL A 6 -20.94 23.19 -7.81
N ASN A 7 -20.77 24.50 -7.60
CA ASN A 7 -21.74 25.36 -6.89
C ASN A 7 -22.08 24.90 -5.47
N GLU A 8 -21.11 24.36 -4.73
CA GLU A 8 -21.25 23.92 -3.32
C GLU A 8 -22.18 22.70 -3.11
N THR A 9 -22.75 22.15 -4.18
CA THR A 9 -23.53 20.92 -4.17
C THR A 9 -22.69 19.73 -4.62
N LEU A 10 -22.84 18.60 -3.94
CA LEU A 10 -22.22 17.34 -4.33
C LEU A 10 -22.82 16.84 -5.65
N ILE A 11 -21.99 16.18 -6.44
CA ILE A 11 -22.38 15.58 -7.72
C ILE A 11 -23.22 14.33 -7.47
N GLU A 12 -24.29 14.15 -8.23
CA GLU A 12 -25.21 13.01 -8.12
C GLU A 12 -25.01 11.98 -9.23
N VAL A 13 -25.67 10.82 -9.07
CA VAL A 13 -25.64 9.75 -10.07
C VAL A 13 -26.30 10.24 -11.35
N GLY A 14 -25.54 10.26 -12.44
CA GLY A 14 -26.02 10.70 -13.77
C GLY A 14 -25.46 12.06 -14.20
N ASP A 15 -24.83 12.80 -13.29
CA ASP A 15 -24.19 14.06 -13.62
C ASP A 15 -22.90 13.88 -14.43
N LEU A 16 -22.62 14.85 -15.30
CA LEU A 16 -21.41 14.89 -16.13
C LEU A 16 -20.28 15.63 -15.41
N VAL A 17 -19.16 14.94 -15.19
CA VAL A 17 -17.97 15.50 -14.55
C VAL A 17 -16.87 15.73 -15.58
N TYR A 18 -16.36 16.96 -15.65
CA TYR A 18 -15.25 17.32 -16.54
C TYR A 18 -13.96 17.58 -15.77
N CYS A 19 -13.02 16.65 -15.84
CA CYS A 19 -11.72 16.74 -15.18
C CYS A 19 -10.65 17.38 -16.10
N LYS A 20 -10.83 18.66 -16.45
CA LYS A 20 -9.95 19.36 -17.42
C LYS A 20 -8.46 19.33 -17.04
N ASN A 21 -8.13 19.49 -15.76
CA ASN A 21 -6.74 19.45 -15.30
C ASN A 21 -6.14 18.04 -15.44
N PHE A 22 -6.94 16.99 -15.26
CA PHE A 22 -6.49 15.61 -15.45
C PHE A 22 -6.22 15.32 -16.93
N ASP A 23 -7.05 15.84 -17.85
CA ASP A 23 -6.81 15.73 -19.29
C ASP A 23 -5.48 16.39 -19.70
N ILE A 24 -5.16 17.58 -19.17
CA ILE A 24 -3.88 18.25 -19.42
C ILE A 24 -2.71 17.41 -18.90
N THR A 25 -2.80 16.89 -17.67
CA THR A 25 -1.77 16.02 -17.11
C THR A 25 -1.55 14.76 -17.96
N LEU A 26 -2.62 14.12 -18.42
CA LEU A 26 -2.51 12.93 -19.27
C LEU A 26 -1.86 13.23 -20.62
N LYS A 27 -2.14 14.39 -21.23
CA LYS A 27 -1.47 14.82 -22.47
C LYS A 27 0.04 14.95 -22.29
N ILE A 28 0.48 15.59 -21.21
CA ILE A 28 1.91 15.74 -20.89
C ILE A 28 2.56 14.36 -20.70
N ILE A 29 1.89 13.43 -20.01
CA ILE A 29 2.41 12.06 -19.83
C ILE A 29 2.48 11.29 -21.15
N ILE A 30 1.51 11.47 -22.05
CA ILE A 30 1.51 10.81 -23.36
C ILE A 30 2.66 11.33 -24.24
N GLU A 31 2.93 12.63 -24.19
CA GLU A 31 3.98 13.27 -24.99
C GLU A 31 5.39 12.98 -24.45
N ASP A 32 5.59 13.08 -23.14
CA ASP A 32 6.92 13.02 -22.50
C ASP A 32 7.19 11.72 -21.71
N GLY A 33 6.23 10.79 -21.69
CA GLY A 33 6.33 9.55 -20.92
C GLY A 33 6.34 9.76 -19.40
N ASP A 34 7.08 8.90 -18.69
CA ASP A 34 7.26 8.99 -17.24
C ASP A 34 7.94 10.31 -16.82
N LYS A 35 8.84 10.84 -17.64
CA LYS A 35 9.50 12.13 -17.41
C LYS A 35 8.53 13.31 -17.39
N GLY A 36 7.46 13.26 -18.17
CA GLY A 36 6.39 14.27 -18.12
C GLY A 36 5.75 14.39 -16.73
N PHE A 37 5.72 13.29 -15.97
CA PHE A 37 5.18 13.24 -14.62
C PHE A 37 6.23 13.46 -13.51
N TYR A 38 7.46 12.98 -13.69
CA TYR A 38 8.51 12.98 -12.65
C TYR A 38 9.60 14.05 -12.80
N GLU A 39 9.76 14.67 -13.97
CA GLU A 39 10.80 15.67 -14.25
C GLU A 39 10.24 16.99 -14.84
N GLY A 40 8.95 17.02 -15.19
CA GLY A 40 8.29 18.10 -15.94
C GLY A 40 7.51 19.12 -15.10
N GLU A 41 6.67 19.91 -15.78
CA GLU A 41 5.83 20.93 -15.14
C GLU A 41 4.83 20.32 -14.15
N VAL A 42 4.32 19.12 -14.45
CA VAL A 42 3.44 18.35 -13.55
C VAL A 42 4.15 18.06 -12.22
N THR A 43 5.43 17.72 -12.25
CA THR A 43 6.22 17.49 -11.04
C THR A 43 6.36 18.75 -10.22
N LYS A 44 6.60 19.92 -10.84
CA LYS A 44 6.70 21.19 -10.12
C LYS A 44 5.39 21.52 -9.40
N ASP A 45 4.25 21.29 -10.06
CA ASP A 45 2.92 21.48 -9.45
C ASP A 45 2.66 20.50 -8.30
N ILE A 46 3.07 19.24 -8.45
CA ILE A 46 2.96 18.20 -7.42
C ILE A 46 3.90 18.49 -6.25
N PHE A 47 5.15 18.88 -6.49
CA PHE A 47 6.18 19.10 -5.46
C PHE A 47 5.86 20.32 -4.60
N ASN A 48 5.23 21.34 -5.20
CA ASN A 48 4.64 22.45 -4.45
C ASN A 48 3.47 22.03 -3.54
N THR A 49 2.94 20.81 -3.73
CA THR A 49 1.73 20.29 -3.05
C THR A 49 2.01 19.12 -2.10
N VAL A 50 3.00 18.25 -2.37
CA VAL A 50 3.25 17.01 -1.61
C VAL A 50 4.75 16.66 -1.58
N GLN A 51 5.25 16.27 -0.40
CA GLN A 51 6.63 15.86 -0.18
C GLN A 51 6.85 14.37 -0.48
N SER A 52 7.80 14.12 -1.41
CA SER A 52 8.62 12.91 -1.70
C SER A 52 8.03 11.49 -1.57
N ASN A 53 8.11 10.73 -2.68
CA ASN A 53 8.00 9.26 -2.70
C ASN A 53 9.39 8.61 -2.62
N VAL A 54 9.49 7.53 -1.86
CA VAL A 54 10.71 6.69 -1.75
C VAL A 54 10.44 5.36 -2.44
N VAL A 55 11.24 5.01 -3.45
CA VAL A 55 11.28 3.65 -4.01
C VAL A 55 11.91 2.72 -2.98
N ARG A 56 11.24 1.62 -2.64
CA ARG A 56 11.69 0.67 -1.61
C ARG A 56 11.69 -0.75 -2.14
N GLU A 57 12.67 -1.53 -1.71
CA GLU A 57 12.74 -2.97 -1.98
C GLU A 57 11.48 -3.67 -1.50
N HIS A 58 11.01 -4.65 -2.26
CA HIS A 58 9.81 -5.43 -1.97
C HIS A 58 9.96 -6.27 -0.68
N SER A 59 8.85 -6.57 -0.01
CA SER A 59 8.84 -7.57 1.06
C SER A 59 8.70 -8.96 0.46
N SER A 60 9.46 -9.93 0.95
CA SER A 60 9.35 -11.32 0.54
C SER A 60 9.33 -12.28 1.72
N GLY A 61 8.68 -13.43 1.54
CA GLY A 61 8.60 -14.49 2.54
C GLY A 61 8.11 -15.80 1.95
N LYS A 62 7.97 -16.84 2.78
CA LYS A 62 7.59 -18.19 2.33
C LYS A 62 6.22 -18.62 2.85
N PHE A 63 5.43 -19.23 1.98
CA PHE A 63 4.14 -19.84 2.33
C PHE A 63 3.87 -21.05 1.44
N LEU A 64 3.54 -22.20 2.04
CA LEU A 64 3.21 -23.44 1.32
C LEU A 64 4.21 -23.79 0.19
N ASN A 65 5.51 -23.66 0.48
CA ASN A 65 6.64 -23.90 -0.43
C ASN A 65 6.75 -22.91 -1.60
N SER A 66 5.99 -21.82 -1.58
CA SER A 66 6.07 -20.73 -2.54
C SER A 66 6.70 -19.49 -1.92
N THR A 67 7.38 -18.70 -2.74
CA THR A 67 7.86 -17.37 -2.36
C THR A 67 6.77 -16.35 -2.67
N ILE A 68 6.38 -15.57 -1.68
CA ILE A 68 5.43 -14.46 -1.84
C ILE A 68 6.22 -13.17 -1.93
N TYR A 69 5.86 -12.34 -2.91
CA TYR A 69 6.37 -10.99 -3.07
C TYR A 69 5.25 -10.00 -2.79
N SER A 70 5.52 -8.97 -2.00
CA SER A 70 4.56 -7.93 -1.69
C SER A 70 5.21 -6.56 -1.55
N THR A 71 4.39 -5.53 -1.50
CA THR A 71 4.82 -4.15 -1.29
C THR A 71 5.41 -3.98 0.13
N SER A 72 6.33 -3.03 0.28
CA SER A 72 7.24 -2.96 1.44
C SER A 72 6.82 -2.03 2.56
N VAL A 73 7.74 -1.77 3.49
CA VAL A 73 7.54 -0.99 4.73
C VAL A 73 6.94 0.39 4.39
N LEU A 74 5.67 0.58 4.80
CA LEU A 74 4.70 1.68 4.57
C LEU A 74 3.43 1.22 3.84
N SER A 75 3.46 0.06 3.20
CA SER A 75 2.28 -0.64 2.68
C SER A 75 1.94 -1.86 3.57
N PHE A 76 0.71 -2.36 3.44
CA PHE A 76 0.25 -3.55 4.17
C PHE A 76 0.89 -4.86 3.69
N GLY A 77 1.72 -4.85 2.64
CA GLY A 77 2.30 -6.06 2.05
C GLY A 77 3.23 -6.81 2.99
N SER A 78 4.07 -6.10 3.74
CA SER A 78 4.95 -6.67 4.78
C SER A 78 4.17 -7.39 5.92
N ILE A 79 2.99 -6.89 6.28
CA ILE A 79 2.12 -7.50 7.30
C ILE A 79 1.49 -8.78 6.75
N LEU A 80 1.08 -8.76 5.48
CA LEU A 80 0.54 -9.93 4.80
C LEU A 80 1.58 -11.06 4.74
N VAL A 81 2.82 -10.74 4.37
CA VAL A 81 3.93 -11.70 4.32
C VAL A 81 4.16 -12.34 5.69
N ASN A 82 4.29 -11.52 6.75
CA ASN A 82 4.48 -12.01 8.12
C ASN A 82 3.29 -12.87 8.60
N GLY A 83 2.06 -12.42 8.33
CA GLY A 83 0.86 -13.18 8.68
C GLY A 83 0.81 -14.55 7.99
N LEU A 84 1.21 -14.63 6.72
CA LEU A 84 1.26 -15.89 5.97
C LEU A 84 2.36 -16.82 6.48
N GLU A 85 3.53 -16.30 6.82
CA GLU A 85 4.61 -17.08 7.44
C GLU A 85 4.21 -17.67 8.80
N LEU A 86 3.47 -16.91 9.62
CA LEU A 86 2.91 -17.40 10.88
C LEU A 86 1.78 -18.42 10.69
N LEU A 87 1.08 -18.36 9.56
CA LEU A 87 0.01 -19.30 9.20
C LEU A 87 0.55 -20.60 8.59
N ASP A 88 1.68 -20.56 7.89
CA ASP A 88 2.29 -21.74 7.24
C ASP A 88 2.44 -22.96 8.18
N PRO A 89 3.04 -22.84 9.40
CA PRO A 89 3.13 -23.97 10.32
C PRO A 89 1.76 -24.41 10.86
N VAL A 90 0.79 -23.50 10.98
CA VAL A 90 -0.58 -23.84 11.43
C VAL A 90 -1.32 -24.67 10.38
N ILE A 91 -1.12 -24.37 9.10
CA ILE A 91 -1.73 -25.11 8.00
C ILE A 91 -1.04 -26.46 7.81
N ARG A 92 0.31 -26.47 7.80
CA ARG A 92 1.10 -27.70 7.60
C ARG A 92 1.00 -28.70 8.73
N SER A 93 0.74 -28.24 9.95
CA SER A 93 0.50 -29.12 11.09
C SER A 93 -0.81 -29.91 11.02
N ASN A 94 -1.55 -29.84 9.89
CA ASN A 94 -2.67 -30.70 9.53
C ASN A 94 -3.57 -31.05 10.73
N VAL A 95 -4.29 -30.03 11.21
CA VAL A 95 -5.52 -30.12 12.01
C VAL A 95 -5.58 -31.29 13.00
N THR A 96 -4.70 -31.31 13.99
CA THR A 96 -4.99 -31.99 15.26
C THR A 96 -5.68 -31.00 16.20
N GLY A 97 -7.00 -30.85 16.04
CA GLY A 97 -7.80 -29.95 16.89
C GLY A 97 -9.22 -29.72 16.42
N THR A 98 -10.06 -29.18 17.30
CA THR A 98 -11.44 -28.77 16.97
C THR A 98 -11.41 -27.54 16.05
N GLN A 99 -12.46 -27.36 15.24
CA GLN A 99 -12.63 -26.19 14.36
C GLN A 99 -12.48 -24.86 15.16
N LYS A 100 -12.97 -24.82 16.40
CA LYS A 100 -12.81 -23.69 17.32
C LYS A 100 -11.33 -23.40 17.65
N GLY A 101 -10.52 -24.45 17.85
CA GLY A 101 -9.08 -24.33 18.08
C GLY A 101 -8.33 -23.82 16.84
N LEU A 102 -8.76 -24.22 15.65
CA LEU A 102 -8.21 -23.73 14.39
C LEU A 102 -8.51 -22.24 14.19
N TYR A 103 -9.75 -21.80 14.39
CA TYR A 103 -10.12 -20.38 14.35
C TYR A 103 -9.35 -19.54 15.38
N TYR A 104 -9.16 -20.07 16.59
CA TYR A 104 -8.37 -19.38 17.62
C TYR A 104 -6.91 -19.20 17.21
N ARG A 105 -6.27 -20.22 16.64
CA ARG A 105 -4.90 -20.15 16.14
C ARG A 105 -4.79 -19.18 14.96
N PHE A 106 -5.75 -19.22 14.04
CA PHE A 106 -5.85 -18.27 12.93
C PHE A 106 -5.93 -16.82 13.42
N LEU A 107 -6.85 -16.52 14.36
CA LEU A 107 -6.98 -15.20 14.96
C LEU A 107 -5.71 -14.76 15.70
N LYS A 108 -4.97 -15.70 16.33
CA LYS A 108 -3.67 -15.40 16.94
C LYS A 108 -2.63 -15.02 15.91
N CYS A 109 -2.49 -15.76 14.82
CA CYS A 109 -1.54 -15.44 13.76
C CYS A 109 -1.83 -14.05 13.16
N LEU A 110 -3.11 -13.71 12.96
CA LEU A 110 -3.50 -12.36 12.53
C LEU A 110 -3.12 -11.29 13.55
N LYS A 111 -3.39 -11.51 14.85
CA LYS A 111 -3.01 -10.56 15.90
C LYS A 111 -1.50 -10.34 15.96
N PHE A 112 -0.70 -11.42 15.93
CA PHE A 112 0.76 -11.31 15.98
C PHE A 112 1.34 -10.68 14.70
N GLY A 113 0.84 -11.06 13.52
CA GLY A 113 1.21 -10.40 12.27
C GLY A 113 0.87 -8.91 12.28
N TYR A 114 -0.27 -8.53 12.87
CA TYR A 114 -0.66 -7.13 13.00
C TYR A 114 0.13 -6.37 14.07
N VAL A 115 0.63 -7.01 15.13
CA VAL A 115 1.55 -6.37 16.08
C VAL A 115 2.84 -5.94 15.40
N ALA A 116 3.33 -6.71 14.41
CA ALA A 116 4.49 -6.28 13.63
C ALA A 116 4.26 -4.93 12.90
N ARG A 117 3.01 -4.52 12.67
CA ARG A 117 2.66 -3.19 12.13
C ARG A 117 3.16 -2.04 13.01
N THR A 118 3.15 -2.19 14.33
CA THR A 118 3.52 -1.07 15.22
C THR A 118 5.01 -0.73 15.16
N SER A 119 5.84 -1.67 14.69
CA SER A 119 7.26 -1.45 14.42
C SER A 119 7.56 -1.02 12.97
N LEU A 120 6.59 -1.09 12.07
CA LEU A 120 6.75 -0.67 10.67
C LEU A 120 6.56 0.84 10.56
N THR A 121 7.62 1.59 10.80
CA THR A 121 7.74 3.00 10.42
C THR A 121 8.72 3.14 9.26
N ASP A 122 8.84 4.36 8.73
CA ASP A 122 9.75 4.66 7.63
C ASP A 122 11.16 4.09 7.90
N SER A 123 11.69 3.26 7.00
CA SER A 123 13.04 2.69 7.11
C SER A 123 14.13 3.77 7.17
N VAL A 124 13.89 4.95 6.58
CA VAL A 124 14.76 6.11 6.72
C VAL A 124 14.76 6.59 8.18
N LEU A 125 13.60 6.65 8.84
CA LEU A 125 13.48 7.07 10.25
C LEU A 125 14.04 6.04 11.24
N LEU A 126 13.94 4.74 10.94
CA LEU A 126 14.53 3.68 11.77
C LEU A 126 16.06 3.77 11.85
N ASN A 127 16.73 4.23 10.79
CA ASN A 127 18.18 4.40 10.76
C ASN A 127 18.67 5.64 11.53
N PHE A 128 17.81 6.65 11.74
CA PHE A 128 18.15 7.84 12.53
C PHE A 128 18.04 7.61 14.04
N SER A 129 17.25 6.63 14.49
CA SER A 129 17.09 6.34 15.92
C SER A 129 18.21 5.46 16.52
N ASN A 130 19.14 4.97 15.69
CA ASN A 130 20.25 4.10 16.06
C ASN A 130 21.64 4.78 15.95
N LYS A 131 21.68 6.12 15.90
CA LYS A 131 22.88 6.94 16.08
C LYS A 131 22.76 7.76 17.36
#